data_AF-X1CNS5-F1
#
_entry.id   AF-X1CNS5-F1
#
_cell.length_a   1.000
_cell.length_b   1.000
_cell.length_c   1.000
_cell.angle_alpha   90.00
_cell.angle_beta   90.00
_cell.angle_gamma   90.00
#
_symmetry.space_group_name_H-M   'P 1'
#
loop_
_entity.id
_entity.type
_entity.pdbx_description
1 polymer ?
#
loop_
_entity_poly.entity_id
_entity_poly.type
_entity_poly.pdbx_seq_one_letter_code
_entity_poly.pdbx_strand_id
1 'polypeptide(L)'
;MWPIGIRAYLPAGSSFEHVLIGEIGGIVPAQVIWFVVFGLILGVVLHFHKFGNWVYATGDNKEAARAMGINTDRVKTICFM
;
A
#
# COMPACT_ATOMS: atom_id res chain seq x y z
N MET A 1 -4.79 -9.59 25.61
CA MET A 1 -3.85 -8.46 25.67
C MET A 1 -4.36 -7.41 24.71
N TRP A 2 -4.77 -6.22 25.17
CA TRP A 2 -5.15 -5.16 24.24
C TRP A 2 -3.90 -4.65 23.51
N PRO A 3 -3.93 -4.47 22.19
CA PRO A 3 -2.82 -3.86 21.48
C PRO A 3 -2.62 -2.44 22.00
N ILE A 4 -1.40 -2.14 22.45
CA ILE A 4 -1.02 -0.78 22.84
C ILE A 4 -1.03 0.05 21.55
N GLY A 5 -2.07 0.87 21.38
CA GLY A 5 -2.16 1.79 20.25
C GLY A 5 -1.05 2.83 20.31
N ILE A 6 -0.57 3.28 19.13
CA ILE A 6 0.46 4.32 18.97
C ILE A 6 0.16 5.59 19.78
N ARG A 7 -1.12 5.85 20.09
CA ARG A 7 -1.57 6.95 20.96
C ARG A 7 -0.87 6.99 22.32
N ALA A 8 -0.48 5.85 22.89
CA ALA A 8 0.24 5.80 24.16
C ALA A 8 1.64 6.43 24.10
N TYR A 9 2.21 6.54 22.89
CA TYR A 9 3.56 7.06 22.65
C TYR A 9 3.55 8.44 21.99
N LEU A 10 2.38 8.97 21.64
CA LEU A 10 2.27 10.28 21.00
C LEU A 10 1.90 11.35 22.02
N PRO A 11 2.57 12.53 22.01
CA PRO A 11 2.14 13.66 22.83
C PRO A 11 0.72 14.07 22.42
N ALA A 12 -0.16 14.16 23.42
CA ALA A 12 -1.56 14.53 23.22
C ALA A 12 -1.66 15.93 22.59
N GLY A 13 -2.37 16.05 21.47
CA GLY A 13 -2.55 17.30 20.73
C GLY A 13 -1.42 17.63 19.74
N SER A 14 -0.50 16.69 19.48
CA SER A 14 0.52 16.86 18.43
C SER A 14 -0.08 16.72 17.03
N SER A 15 0.47 17.42 16.03
CA SER A 15 0.03 17.30 14.64
C SER A 15 0.10 15.86 14.10
N PHE A 16 1.01 15.05 14.64
CA PHE A 16 1.13 13.63 14.30
C PHE A 16 -0.04 12.80 14.83
N GLU A 17 -0.61 13.13 15.98
CA GLU A 17 -1.78 12.42 16.52
C GLU A 17 -2.97 12.64 15.59
N HIS A 18 -3.19 13.88 15.17
CA HIS A 18 -4.28 14.22 14.26
C HIS A 18 -4.16 13.58 12.87
N VAL A 19 -2.94 13.48 12.33
CA VAL A 19 -2.71 12.91 10.98
C VAL A 19 -2.77 11.38 10.96
N LEU A 20 -2.34 10.71 12.04
CA LEU A 20 -2.25 9.25 12.08
C LEU A 20 -3.45 8.59 12.77
N ILE A 21 -3.99 9.22 13.81
CA ILE A 21 -5.00 8.65 14.72
C ILE A 21 -6.20 9.59 14.91
N GLY A 22 -6.18 10.79 14.31
CA GLY A 22 -7.26 11.77 14.44
C GLY A 22 -8.52 11.39 13.68
N GLU A 23 -9.57 12.15 13.94
CA GLU A 23 -10.83 12.08 13.21
C GLU A 23 -11.06 13.41 12.49
N ILE A 24 -11.36 13.35 11.20
CA ILE A 24 -11.75 14.53 10.43
C ILE A 24 -13.25 14.76 10.65
N GLY A 25 -13.59 15.91 11.20
CA GLY A 25 -14.98 16.31 11.47
C GLY A 25 -15.71 15.46 12.51
N GLY A 26 -15.01 14.61 13.27
CA GLY A 26 -15.59 13.68 14.26
C GLY A 26 -16.35 12.50 13.66
N ILE A 27 -16.19 12.24 12.34
CA ILE A 27 -16.93 11.19 11.63
C ILE A 27 -15.99 10.23 10.90
N VAL A 28 -14.92 10.74 10.29
CA VAL A 28 -14.03 9.93 9.45
C VAL A 28 -12.69 9.73 10.15
N PRO A 29 -12.34 8.50 10.54
CA PRO A 29 -11.03 8.19 11.08
C PRO A 29 -9.94 8.39 10.02
N ALA A 30 -8.80 8.98 10.39
CA ALA A 30 -7.68 9.23 9.48
C ALA A 30 -7.16 7.97 8.77
N GLN A 31 -7.34 6.78 9.37
CA GLN A 31 -6.97 5.48 8.81
C GLN A 31 -7.71 5.20 7.49
N VAL A 32 -8.97 5.62 7.36
CA VAL A 32 -9.75 5.45 6.12
C VAL A 32 -9.14 6.30 5.00
N ILE A 33 -8.69 7.50 5.33
CA ILE A 33 -8.05 8.41 4.37
C ILE A 33 -6.74 7.79 3.87
N TRP A 34 -5.90 7.30 4.78
CA TRP A 34 -4.68 6.60 4.41
C TRP A 34 -4.94 5.36 3.56
N PHE A 35 -5.95 4.57 3.90
CA PHE A 35 -6.35 3.42 3.09
C PHE A 35 -6.71 3.83 1.65
N VAL A 36 -7.52 4.89 1.48
CA VAL A 36 -7.87 5.41 0.16
C VAL A 36 -6.64 5.94 -0.57
N VAL A 37 -5.77 6.69 0.11
CA VAL A 37 -4.54 7.25 -0.48
C VAL A 37 -3.62 6.12 -0.98
N PHE A 38 -3.32 5.13 -0.14
CA PHE A 38 -2.49 3.99 -0.54
C PHE A 38 -3.17 3.15 -1.61
N GLY A 39 -4.48 2.92 -1.51
CA GLY A 39 -5.26 2.20 -2.51
C GLY A 39 -5.20 2.87 -3.88
N LEU A 40 -5.32 4.20 -3.93
CA LEU A 40 -5.18 4.96 -5.17
C LEU A 40 -3.76 4.91 -5.72
N ILE A 41 -2.75 5.12 -4.88
CA ILE A 41 -1.34 5.07 -5.31
C ILE A 41 -0.99 3.69 -5.88
N LEU A 42 -1.28 2.62 -5.13
CA LEU A 42 -1.03 1.25 -5.57
C LEU A 42 -1.87 0.90 -6.80
N GLY A 43 -3.12 1.33 -6.85
CA GLY A 43 -4.00 1.17 -8.01
C GLY A 43 -3.42 1.83 -9.26
N VAL A 44 -2.91 3.06 -9.14
CA VAL A 44 -2.28 3.77 -10.25
C VAL A 44 -0.99 3.07 -10.70
N VAL A 45 -0.13 2.65 -9.76
CA VAL A 45 1.10 1.91 -10.07
C VAL A 45 0.76 0.58 -10.77
N LEU A 46 -0.29 -0.11 -10.36
CA LEU A 46 -0.69 -1.39 -10.94
C LEU A 46 -1.29 -1.24 -12.34
N HIS A 47 -2.08 -0.19 -12.59
CA HIS A 47 -2.80 -0.06 -13.88
C HIS A 47 -2.07 0.80 -14.91
N PHE A 48 -1.30 1.81 -14.47
CA PHE A 48 -0.70 2.80 -15.37
C PHE A 48 0.83 2.77 -15.43
N HIS A 49 1.50 1.99 -14.57
CA HIS A 49 2.96 1.89 -14.60
C HIS A 49 3.45 0.60 -15.28
N LYS A 50 4.65 0.64 -15.87
CA LYS A 50 5.29 -0.55 -16.50
C LYS A 50 5.41 -1.73 -15.55
N PHE A 51 5.61 -1.44 -14.26
CA PHE A 51 5.68 -2.46 -13.22
C PHE A 51 4.37 -3.27 -13.13
N GLY A 52 3.22 -2.61 -13.19
CA GLY A 52 1.93 -3.28 -13.19
C GLY A 52 1.73 -4.22 -14.38
N ASN A 53 2.16 -3.81 -15.58
CA ASN A 53 2.15 -4.70 -16.74
C ASN A 53 3.01 -5.96 -16.53
N TRP A 54 4.17 -5.83 -15.86
CA TRP A 54 4.99 -6.99 -15.48
C TRP A 54 4.32 -7.87 -14.43
N VAL A 55 3.57 -7.29 -13.50
CA VAL A 55 2.77 -8.04 -12.52
C VAL A 55 1.71 -8.88 -13.24
N TYR A 56 0.92 -8.28 -14.13
CA TYR A 56 -0.10 -8.99 -14.91
C TYR A 56 0.49 -10.07 -15.81
N ALA A 57 1.54 -9.76 -16.57
CA ALA A 57 2.20 -10.75 -17.44
C ALA A 57 2.79 -11.92 -16.65
N THR A 58 3.38 -11.65 -15.48
CA THR A 58 3.93 -12.70 -14.59
C THR A 58 2.82 -13.56 -13.98
N GLY A 59 1.66 -12.97 -13.70
CA GLY A 59 0.49 -13.67 -13.15
C GLY A 59 -0.25 -14.54 -14.17
N ASP A 60 -0.29 -14.13 -15.43
CA ASP A 60 -0.90 -14.89 -16.52
C ASP A 60 -0.02 -16.09 -16.93
N ASN A 61 1.21 -15.83 -17.40
CA ASN A 61 2.17 -16.88 -17.75
C ASN A 61 3.61 -16.50 -17.41
N LYS A 62 4.14 -17.10 -16.34
CA LYS A 62 5.50 -16.85 -15.84
C LYS A 62 6.59 -17.18 -16.89
N GLU A 63 6.43 -18.27 -17.63
CA GLU A 63 7.44 -18.72 -18.60
C GLU A 63 7.50 -17.77 -19.80
N ALA A 64 6.34 -17.37 -20.32
CA ALA A 64 6.24 -16.38 -21.39
C ALA A 64 6.77 -15.00 -20.95
N ALA A 65 6.40 -14.53 -19.76
CA ALA A 65 6.91 -13.27 -19.21
C ALA A 65 8.44 -13.29 -19.07
N ARG A 66 9.01 -14.42 -18.62
CA ARG A 66 10.46 -14.60 -18.54
C ARG A 66 11.12 -14.62 -19.91
N ALA A 67 10.51 -15.26 -20.91
CA ALA A 67 10.98 -15.25 -22.30
C ALA A 67 10.97 -13.83 -22.90
N MET A 68 10.03 -12.97 -22.46
CA MET A 68 9.98 -11.54 -22.82
C MET A 68 10.97 -10.66 -22.01
N GLY A 69 11.85 -11.26 -21.20
CA GLY A 69 12.89 -10.55 -20.44
C GLY A 69 12.43 -9.95 -19.11
N ILE A 70 11.21 -10.26 -18.65
CA ILE A 70 10.72 -9.81 -17.34
C ILE A 70 11.38 -10.65 -16.25
N ASN A 71 12.02 -10.00 -15.27
CA ASN A 71 12.52 -10.69 -14.07
C ASN A 71 11.34 -11.04 -13.14
N THR A 72 10.68 -12.15 -13.44
CA THR A 72 9.46 -12.61 -12.74
C THR A 72 9.69 -12.90 -11.26
N ASP A 73 10.91 -13.32 -10.87
CA ASP A 73 11.25 -13.58 -9.48
C ASP A 73 11.28 -12.27 -8.67
N ARG A 74 11.90 -11.21 -9.21
CA ARG A 74 11.88 -9.87 -8.59
C ARG A 74 10.47 -9.30 -8.50
N VAL A 75 9.63 -9.48 -9.53
CA VAL A 75 8.23 -9.04 -9.51
C VAL A 75 7.47 -9.72 -8.37
N LYS A 76 7.63 -11.03 -8.21
CA LYS A 76 7.00 -11.78 -7.10
C LYS A 76 7.51 -11.35 -5.73
N THR A 77 8.82 -11.12 -5.58
CA THR A 77 9.39 -10.61 -4.32
C THR A 77 8.75 -9.27 -3.96
N ILE A 78 8.69 -8.30 -4.89
CA ILE A 78 8.09 -6.98 -4.59
C ILE A 78 6.60 -7.06 -4.21
N CYS A 79 5.85 -8.01 -4.76
CA CYS A 79 4.42 -8.13 -4.49
C CYS A 79 4.08 -8.84 -3.18
N PHE A 80 4.92 -9.77 -2.70
CA PHE A 80 4.55 -10.71 -1.63
C PHE A 80 5.55 -10.81 -0.48
N MET A 81 6.78 -10.33 -0.64
CA MET A 81 7.81 -10.31 0.40
C MET A 81 8.08 -8.87 0.83
#